data_AF-A0A506TWD2-F1
#
_entry.id   AF-A0A506TWD2-F1
#
_cell.length_a   1.000
_cell.length_b   1.000
_cell.length_c   1.000
_cell.angle_alpha   90.00
_cell.angle_beta   90.00
_cell.angle_gamma   90.00
#
_symmetry.space_group_name_H-M   'P 1'
#
loop_
_entity.id
_entity.type
_entity.pdbx_description
1 polymer ?
#
loop_
_entity_poly.entity_id
_entity_poly.type
_entity_poly.pdbx_seq_one_letter_code
_entity_poly.pdbx_strand_id
1 'polypeptide(L)'
;MTISTMQFFGDAERAFALPMQQLVELERKLGCGAGAILNRLVAHQYAIADLVETIRLGLIGGGTSPFEAEALVVAYAHDRPLAEILPVALAVLEARFFGTAAAQETPSDE
;
A
#
# COMPACT_ATOMS: atom_id res chain seq x y z
N MET A 1 -0.88 -13.13 12.44
CA MET A 1 -0.53 -11.70 12.41
C MET A 1 -0.58 -11.25 10.97
N THR A 2 -1.30 -10.16 10.68
CA THR A 2 -1.32 -9.53 9.36
C THR A 2 -0.16 -8.54 9.29
N ILE A 3 0.65 -8.60 8.24
CA ILE A 3 1.73 -7.63 8.04
C ILE A 3 1.09 -6.32 7.58
N SER A 4 1.18 -5.29 8.41
CA SER A 4 0.57 -3.97 8.17
C SER A 4 1.57 -2.84 8.41
N THR A 5 1.41 -1.75 7.68
CA THR A 5 2.12 -0.49 7.86
C THR A 5 1.13 0.65 8.14
N MET A 6 1.51 1.62 8.96
CA MET A 6 0.75 2.85 9.18
C MET A 6 1.33 3.93 8.29
N GLN A 7 0.48 4.62 7.51
CA GLN A 7 0.89 5.72 6.65
C GLN A 7 -0.13 6.86 6.73
N PHE A 8 0.36 8.10 6.73
CA PHE A 8 -0.50 9.26 6.51
C PHE A 8 -1.05 9.24 5.09
N PHE A 9 -2.38 9.31 4.95
CA PHE A 9 -3.02 9.35 3.65
C PHE A 9 -4.24 10.30 3.67
N GLY A 10 -4.08 11.44 3.01
CA GLY A 10 -5.10 12.48 2.90
C GLY A 10 -5.27 13.27 4.20
N ASP A 11 -6.02 12.69 5.13
CA ASP A 11 -6.55 13.34 6.32
C ASP A 11 -6.08 12.74 7.66
N ALA A 12 -5.58 11.50 7.65
CA ALA A 12 -5.19 10.79 8.86
C ALA A 12 -4.12 9.71 8.61
N GLU A 13 -3.51 9.24 9.70
CA GLU A 13 -2.78 7.97 9.73
C GLU A 13 -3.75 6.81 9.52
N ARG A 14 -3.43 5.94 8.56
CA ARG A 14 -4.27 4.80 8.19
C ARG A 14 -3.46 3.52 8.17
N ALA A 15 -4.09 2.43 8.59
CA ALA A 15 -3.53 1.10 8.47
C ALA A 15 -3.65 0.61 7.04
N PHE A 16 -2.56 0.09 6.50
CA PHE A 16 -2.52 -0.59 5.21
C PHE A 16 -1.96 -1.98 5.38
N ALA A 17 -2.55 -2.95 4.69
CA ALA A 17 -2.02 -4.29 4.58
C ALA A 17 -2.42 -4.94 3.25
N LEU A 18 -1.58 -5.84 2.73
CA LEU A 18 -1.91 -6.69 1.58
C LEU A 18 -1.93 -8.17 1.99
N PRO A 19 -2.99 -8.64 2.69
CA PRO A 19 -3.21 -10.08 2.88
C PRO A 19 -3.27 -10.80 1.53
N MET A 20 -3.17 -12.15 1.53
CA MET A 20 -3.12 -12.91 0.27
C MET A 20 -4.31 -12.62 -0.63
N GLN A 21 -5.50 -12.45 -0.06
CA GLN A 21 -6.71 -12.16 -0.82
C GLN A 21 -6.59 -10.83 -1.58
N GLN A 22 -6.10 -9.78 -0.95
CA GLN A 22 -5.90 -8.46 -1.56
C GLN A 22 -4.74 -8.50 -2.57
N LEU A 23 -3.68 -9.24 -2.28
CA LEU A 23 -2.55 -9.38 -3.20
C LEU A 23 -2.95 -10.11 -4.49
N VAL A 24 -3.70 -11.20 -4.38
CA VAL A 24 -4.23 -11.94 -5.54
C VAL A 24 -5.20 -11.07 -6.36
N GLU A 25 -6.06 -10.30 -5.68
CA GLU A 25 -6.95 -9.35 -6.36
C GLU A 25 -6.18 -8.22 -7.06
N LEU A 26 -5.08 -7.74 -6.46
CA LEU A 26 -4.20 -6.76 -7.06
C LEU A 26 -3.54 -7.31 -8.33
N GLU A 27 -2.98 -8.52 -8.28
CA GLU A 27 -2.40 -9.19 -9.45
C GLU A 27 -3.44 -9.39 -10.56
N ARG A 28 -4.67 -9.80 -10.20
CA ARG A 28 -5.77 -9.95 -11.16
C ARG A 28 -6.13 -8.63 -11.84
N LYS A 29 -6.18 -7.54 -11.08
CA LYS A 29 -6.52 -6.20 -11.60
C LYS A 29 -5.44 -5.61 -12.50
N LEU A 30 -4.18 -5.85 -12.17
CA LEU A 30 -3.03 -5.28 -12.88
C LEU A 30 -2.48 -6.21 -13.98
N GLY A 31 -2.92 -7.47 -14.02
CA GLY A 31 -2.54 -8.43 -15.05
C GLY A 31 -1.10 -8.93 -14.94
N CYS A 32 -0.47 -8.81 -13.77
CA CYS A 32 0.91 -9.24 -13.54
C CYS A 32 1.14 -9.61 -12.08
N GLY A 33 2.21 -10.36 -11.80
CA GLY A 33 2.57 -10.77 -10.45
C GLY A 33 3.07 -9.62 -9.56
N ALA A 34 2.96 -9.81 -8.25
CA ALA A 34 3.35 -8.85 -7.22
C ALA A 34 4.79 -8.33 -7.37
N GLY A 35 5.73 -9.21 -7.74
CA GLY A 35 7.12 -8.81 -7.94
C GLY A 35 7.31 -7.84 -9.11
N ALA A 36 6.51 -7.99 -10.17
CA ALA A 36 6.53 -7.06 -11.30
C ALA A 36 5.90 -5.70 -10.93
N ILE A 37 4.91 -5.68 -10.04
CA ILE A 37 4.33 -4.45 -9.51
C ILE A 37 5.37 -3.69 -8.68
N LEU A 38 5.99 -4.36 -7.70
CA LEU A 38 7.04 -3.74 -6.86
C LEU A 38 8.20 -3.21 -7.70
N ASN A 39 8.70 -4.01 -8.65
CA ASN A 39 9.80 -3.59 -9.52
C ASN A 39 9.46 -2.34 -10.35
N ARG A 40 8.23 -2.26 -10.88
CA ARG A 40 7.78 -1.08 -11.64
C ARG A 40 7.67 0.17 -10.77
N LEU A 41 7.24 0.02 -9.51
CA LEU A 41 7.22 1.13 -8.55
C LEU A 41 8.63 1.66 -8.26
N VAL A 42 9.56 0.77 -7.91
CA VAL A 42 10.97 1.12 -7.60
C VAL A 42 11.68 1.72 -8.82
N ALA A 43 11.45 1.17 -10.02
CA ALA A 43 12.05 1.67 -11.24
C ALA A 43 11.38 2.93 -11.81
N HIS A 44 10.34 3.46 -11.17
CA HIS A 44 9.50 4.55 -11.67
C HIS A 44 8.89 4.29 -13.08
N GLN A 45 8.60 3.02 -13.39
CA GLN A 45 7.97 2.56 -14.64
C GLN A 45 6.54 2.07 -14.41
N TYR A 46 5.88 2.62 -13.40
CA TYR A 46 4.55 2.24 -12.98
C TYR A 46 3.48 2.93 -13.85
N ALA A 47 2.36 2.24 -14.04
CA ALA A 47 1.10 2.85 -14.46
C ALA A 47 0.41 3.47 -13.24
N ILE A 48 -0.50 4.42 -13.48
CA ILE A 48 -1.31 5.03 -12.40
C ILE A 48 -2.11 3.97 -11.64
N ALA A 49 -2.62 2.95 -12.34
CA ALA A 49 -3.33 1.84 -11.74
C ALA A 49 -2.48 1.07 -10.72
N ASP A 50 -1.15 0.96 -10.92
CA ASP A 50 -0.26 0.29 -9.97
C ASP A 50 -0.24 1.02 -8.61
N LEU A 51 -0.33 2.35 -8.61
CA LEU A 51 -0.39 3.14 -7.38
C LEU A 51 -1.79 3.08 -6.74
N VAL A 52 -2.81 3.42 -7.53
CA VAL A 52 -4.19 3.58 -7.09
C VAL A 52 -4.75 2.26 -6.54
N GLU A 53 -4.57 1.14 -7.24
CA GLU A 53 -5.10 -0.14 -6.78
C GLU A 53 -4.30 -0.70 -5.60
N THR A 54 -2.99 -0.45 -5.52
CA THR A 54 -2.18 -0.83 -4.36
C THR A 54 -2.65 -0.12 -3.10
N ILE A 55 -2.88 1.20 -3.18
CA ILE A 55 -3.39 2.00 -2.06
C ILE A 55 -4.80 1.52 -1.68
N ARG A 56 -5.70 1.37 -2.65
CA ARG A 56 -7.10 0.95 -2.40
C ARG A 56 -7.17 -0.42 -1.74
N LEU A 57 -6.48 -1.41 -2.29
CA LEU A 57 -6.46 -2.77 -1.73
C LEU A 57 -5.66 -2.85 -0.43
N GLY A 58 -4.65 -2.00 -0.27
CA GLY A 58 -3.92 -1.80 0.98
C GLY A 58 -4.82 -1.31 2.12
N LEU A 59 -5.63 -0.28 1.87
CA LEU A 59 -6.64 0.23 2.82
C LEU A 59 -7.63 -0.86 3.22
N ILE A 60 -8.13 -1.61 2.24
CA ILE A 60 -9.09 -2.70 2.47
C ILE A 60 -8.46 -3.80 3.33
N GLY A 61 -7.24 -4.21 3.02
CA GLY A 61 -6.53 -5.21 3.83
C GLY A 61 -6.16 -4.71 5.22
N GLY A 62 -6.02 -3.39 5.40
CA GLY A 62 -5.83 -2.72 6.69
C GLY A 62 -7.13 -2.53 7.50
N GLY A 63 -8.29 -2.92 6.97
CA GLY A 63 -9.58 -2.88 7.67
C GLY A 63 -10.52 -1.74 7.26
N THR A 64 -10.13 -0.89 6.31
CA THR A 64 -11.02 0.13 5.74
C THR A 64 -12.08 -0.54 4.88
N SER A 65 -13.33 -0.08 4.94
CA SER A 65 -14.39 -0.66 4.09
C SER A 65 -14.10 -0.43 2.60
N PRO A 66 -14.52 -1.31 1.67
CA PRO A 66 -14.28 -1.09 0.24
C PRO A 66 -14.86 0.21 -0.31
N PHE A 67 -16.01 0.63 0.21
CA PHE A 67 -16.66 1.90 -0.16
C PHE A 67 -15.84 3.11 0.30
N GLU A 68 -15.38 3.10 1.55
CA GLU A 68 -14.55 4.18 2.09
C GLU A 68 -13.17 4.22 1.41
N ALA A 69 -12.56 3.06 1.17
CA ALA A 69 -11.27 2.98 0.49
C ALA A 69 -11.33 3.59 -0.92
N GLU A 70 -12.40 3.34 -1.68
CA GLU A 70 -12.64 3.99 -2.96
C GLU A 70 -12.78 5.51 -2.82
N ALA A 71 -13.60 5.97 -1.87
CA ALA A 71 -13.81 7.40 -1.64
C ALA A 71 -12.51 8.14 -1.28
N LEU A 72 -11.66 7.54 -0.43
CA LEU A 72 -10.36 8.09 -0.05
C LEU A 72 -9.39 8.15 -1.22
N VAL A 73 -9.35 7.12 -2.05
CA VAL A 73 -8.50 7.08 -3.25
C VAL A 73 -8.94 8.12 -4.27
N VAL A 74 -10.24 8.27 -4.50
CA VAL A 74 -10.77 9.35 -5.36
C VAL A 74 -10.40 10.73 -4.82
N ALA A 75 -10.54 10.95 -3.52
CA ALA A 75 -10.26 12.25 -2.89
C ALA A 75 -8.77 12.59 -2.82
N TYR A 76 -7.90 11.60 -2.59
CA TYR A 76 -6.52 11.81 -2.20
C TYR A 76 -5.48 11.15 -3.10
N ALA A 77 -5.87 10.53 -4.22
CA ALA A 77 -4.91 9.95 -5.18
C ALA A 77 -5.13 10.31 -6.66
N HIS A 78 -6.33 10.68 -7.11
CA HIS A 78 -6.56 10.99 -8.53
C HIS A 78 -5.99 12.34 -8.99
N ASP A 79 -6.29 13.43 -8.27
CA ASP A 79 -5.88 14.80 -8.65
C ASP A 79 -4.77 15.35 -7.74
N ARG A 80 -3.84 14.46 -7.34
CA ARG A 80 -2.72 14.80 -6.44
C ARG A 80 -1.37 14.58 -7.13
N PRO A 81 -0.32 15.34 -6.77
CA PRO A 81 1.03 15.08 -7.27
C PRO A 81 1.44 13.62 -7.01
N LEU A 82 1.95 12.93 -8.04
CA LEU A 82 2.34 11.51 -7.92
C LEU A 82 3.41 11.26 -6.85
N ALA A 83 4.25 12.26 -6.59
CA ALA A 83 5.26 12.22 -5.54
C ALA A 83 4.66 12.10 -4.13
N GLU A 84 3.39 12.42 -3.93
CA GLU A 84 2.69 12.25 -2.64
C GLU A 84 2.16 10.83 -2.46
N ILE A 85 1.75 10.16 -3.54
CA ILE A 85 1.08 8.84 -3.46
C ILE A 85 2.02 7.66 -3.71
N LEU A 86 3.08 7.86 -4.49
CA LEU A 86 4.07 6.81 -4.76
C LEU A 86 4.70 6.26 -3.46
N PRO A 87 5.14 7.10 -2.50
CA PRO A 87 5.73 6.60 -1.26
C PRO A 87 4.76 5.73 -0.45
N VAL A 88 3.47 6.08 -0.44
CA VAL A 88 2.43 5.29 0.24
C VAL A 88 2.29 3.92 -0.43
N ALA A 89 2.10 3.87 -1.74
CA ALA A 89 1.97 2.61 -2.48
C ALA A 89 3.22 1.72 -2.32
N LEU A 90 4.41 2.32 -2.35
CA LEU A 90 5.68 1.62 -2.15
C LEU A 90 5.76 1.03 -0.74
N ALA A 91 5.48 1.81 0.30
CA ALA A 91 5.49 1.34 1.69
C ALA A 91 4.55 0.15 1.92
N VAL A 92 3.37 0.15 1.28
CA VAL A 92 2.42 -0.97 1.37
C VAL A 92 2.97 -2.25 0.75
N LEU A 93 3.58 -2.16 -0.44
CA LEU A 93 4.21 -3.32 -1.09
C LEU A 93 5.45 -3.78 -0.34
N GLU A 94 6.33 -2.87 0.06
CA GLU A 94 7.54 -3.19 0.82
C GLU A 94 7.21 -3.90 2.13
N ALA A 95 6.20 -3.41 2.88
CA ALA A 95 5.70 -4.09 4.07
C ALA A 95 5.32 -5.53 3.75
N ARG A 96 4.60 -5.77 2.65
CA ARG A 96 4.20 -7.13 2.25
C ARG A 96 5.38 -8.01 1.82
N PHE A 97 6.41 -7.45 1.19
CA PHE A 97 7.57 -8.19 0.68
C PHE A 97 8.61 -8.49 1.75
N PHE A 98 8.87 -7.54 2.63
CA PHE A 98 10.01 -7.55 3.54
C PHE A 98 9.60 -7.64 5.01
N GLY A 99 8.30 -7.58 5.31
CA GLY A 99 7.81 -7.39 6.66
C GLY A 99 7.84 -5.91 7.06
N THR A 100 7.27 -5.60 8.22
CA THR A 100 7.42 -4.28 8.84
C THR A 100 8.46 -4.34 9.94
N ALA A 101 9.22 -3.26 10.11
CA ALA A 101 10.17 -3.11 11.21
C ALA A 101 9.42 -2.89 12.55
N ALA A 102 8.66 -3.89 12.98
CA ALA A 102 8.00 -3.98 14.27
C ALA A 102 8.47 -5.23 15.03
N ALA A 103 9.72 -5.67 14.79
CA ALA A 103 10.42 -6.70 15.54
C ALA A 103 11.88 -6.30 15.82
N GLN A 104 12.16 -5.00 15.90
CA GLN A 104 13.37 -4.51 16.55
C GLN A 104 12.93 -3.70 17.76
N GLU A 105 12.63 -4.42 18.85
CA GLU A 105 12.82 -3.86 20.18
C GLU A 105 14.25 -3.32 20.22
N THR A 106 14.38 -2.00 20.19
CA THR A 106 15.64 -1.38 20.61
C THR A 106 15.85 -1.84 22.05
N PRO A 107 16.98 -2.49 22.39
CA PRO A 107 17.26 -2.78 23.79
C PRO A 107 17.17 -1.45 24.51
N SER A 108 16.27 -1.36 25.50
CA SER A 108 16.28 -0.24 26.42
C SER A 108 17.62 -0.32 27.13
N ASP A 109 18.53 0.60 26.80
CA ASP A 109 19.76 0.78 27.56
C ASP A 109 19.35 1.21 28.98
N GLU A 110 19.46 0.28 29.93
CA GLU A 110 19.57 0.56 31.37
C GLU A 110 21.04 0.52 31.80
#